data_AF-A0A9P3NYG5-F1
#
_entry.id   AF-A0A9P3NYG5-F1
#
_cell.length_a   1.000
_cell.length_b   1.000
_cell.length_c   1.000
_cell.angle_alpha   90.00
_cell.angle_beta   90.00
_cell.angle_gamma   90.00
#
_symmetry.space_group_name_H-M   'P 1'
#
loop_
_entity.id
_entity.type
_entity.pdbx_description
1 polymer ?
#
loop_
_entity_poly.entity_id
_entity_poly.type
_entity_poly.pdbx_seq_one_letter_code
_entity_poly.pdbx_strand_id
1 'polypeptide(L)'
;MRLVELDALRGALVGLAGVSGLSTEQRKRLTIAVELVANPSIIFMDEPTLGLDTRAATIVMRTVRSTVDTGRTLVCTIHQPSTDIFEAFDEVIK
;
A
#
# COMPACT_ATOMS: atom_id res chain seq x y z
N MET A 1 -4.17 9.56 6.06
CA MET A 1 -3.84 8.67 7.20
C MET A 1 -4.89 7.59 7.46
N ARG A 2 -6.19 7.91 7.39
CA ARG A 2 -7.27 6.92 7.58
C ARG A 2 -7.25 5.75 6.61
N LEU A 3 -7.02 6.01 5.32
CA LEU A 3 -6.99 4.95 4.29
C LEU A 3 -5.95 3.86 4.57
N VAL A 4 -4.76 4.28 5.00
CA VAL A 4 -3.64 3.38 5.35
C VAL A 4 -3.62 2.94 6.82
N GLU A 5 -4.66 3.26 7.60
CA GLU A 5 -4.78 2.92 9.04
C GLU A 5 -3.56 3.35 9.88
N LEU A 6 -3.07 4.58 9.71
CA LEU A 6 -1.92 5.14 10.47
C LEU A 6 -2.29 6.31 11.41
N ASP A 7 -3.57 6.60 11.63
CA ASP A 7 -3.98 7.74 12.46
C ASP A 7 -3.50 7.64 13.92
N ALA A 8 -3.44 6.43 14.49
CA ALA A 8 -2.93 6.19 15.83
C ALA A 8 -1.43 6.49 15.99
N LEU A 9 -0.70 6.61 14.88
CA LEU A 9 0.74 6.89 14.82
C LEU A 9 1.03 8.33 14.39
N ARG A 10 0.03 9.20 14.41
CA ARG A 10 0.21 10.61 14.11
C ARG A 10 1.20 11.23 15.10
N GLY A 11 2.27 11.84 14.57
CA GLY A 11 3.34 12.43 15.38
C GLY A 11 4.38 11.43 15.89
N ALA A 12 4.23 10.13 15.62
CA ALA A 12 5.27 9.15 15.91
C ALA A 12 6.51 9.39 15.02
N LEU A 13 7.69 9.14 15.57
CA LEU A 13 8.94 9.19 14.81
C LEU A 13 9.03 7.98 13.87
N VAL A 14 9.36 8.25 12.61
CA VAL A 14 9.57 7.19 11.60
C VAL A 14 10.70 6.25 12.02
N GLY A 15 11.79 6.80 12.54
CA GLY A 15 12.96 6.05 13.03
C GLY A 15 13.72 5.29 11.94
N LEU A 16 14.70 4.48 12.36
CA LEU A 16 15.57 3.69 11.50
C LEU A 16 14.99 2.28 11.28
N ALA A 17 14.92 1.83 10.02
CA ALA A 17 14.35 0.53 9.67
C ALA A 17 15.05 -0.61 10.41
N GLY A 18 14.27 -1.47 11.08
CA GLY A 18 14.78 -2.59 11.87
C GLY A 18 15.42 -2.22 13.22
N VAL A 19 15.49 -0.93 13.57
CA VAL A 19 16.15 -0.46 14.79
C VAL A 19 15.20 0.30 15.71
N SER A 20 14.45 1.27 15.18
CA SER A 20 13.59 2.15 15.99
C SER A 20 12.44 2.77 15.20
N GLY A 21 11.43 3.28 15.92
CA GLY A 21 10.28 3.97 15.33
C GLY A 21 9.23 3.00 14.79
N LEU A 22 8.84 3.20 13.54
CA LEU A 22 7.77 2.44 12.90
C LEU A 22 8.19 1.00 12.58
N SER A 23 7.25 0.07 12.73
CA SER A 23 7.41 -1.30 12.24
C SER A 23 7.58 -1.32 10.72
N THR A 24 8.12 -2.42 10.18
CA THR A 24 8.30 -2.59 8.73
C THR A 24 6.98 -2.40 7.96
N GLU A 25 5.88 -2.96 8.47
CA GLU A 25 4.56 -2.84 7.84
C GLU A 25 4.00 -1.42 7.91
N GLN A 26 4.16 -0.75 9.05
CA GLN A 26 3.75 0.65 9.22
C GLN A 26 4.55 1.56 8.29
N ARG A 27 5.85 1.30 8.14
CA ARG A 27 6.74 2.03 7.22
C ARG A 27 6.32 1.82 5.77
N LYS A 28 6.06 0.59 5.34
CA LYS A 28 5.61 0.30 3.96
C LYS A 28 4.30 1.03 3.66
N ARG A 29 3.31 0.97 4.58
CA ARG A 29 2.05 1.72 4.46
C ARG A 29 2.27 3.23 4.42
N LEU A 30 3.22 3.74 5.21
CA LEU A 30 3.58 5.16 5.19
C LEU A 30 4.21 5.57 3.86
N THR A 31 5.15 4.79 3.32
CA THR A 31 5.76 5.04 2.02
C THR A 31 4.71 5.13 0.92
N ILE A 32 3.78 4.16 0.89
CA ILE A 32 2.67 4.17 -0.08
C ILE A 32 1.81 5.43 0.11
N ALA A 33 1.47 5.79 1.35
CA ALA A 33 0.72 7.01 1.62
C ALA A 33 1.43 8.28 1.13
N VAL A 34 2.75 8.36 1.26
CA VAL A 34 3.56 9.49 0.79
C VAL A 34 3.46 9.62 -0.74
N GLU A 35 3.62 8.53 -1.48
CA GLU A 35 3.49 8.54 -2.94
C GLU A 35 2.08 8.95 -3.39
N LEU A 36 1.04 8.46 -2.71
CA LEU A 36 -0.36 8.75 -3.05
C LEU A 36 -0.76 10.21 -2.76
N VAL A 37 -0.09 10.89 -1.82
CA VAL A 37 -0.37 12.32 -1.51
C VAL A 37 -0.05 13.23 -2.70
N ALA A 38 0.91 12.85 -3.56
CA ALA A 38 1.22 13.59 -4.78
C ALA A 38 0.07 13.57 -5.80
N ASN A 39 -0.95 12.74 -5.57
CA ASN A 39 -2.12 12.61 -6.42
C ASN A 39 -1.82 12.34 -7.91
N PRO A 40 -0.94 11.39 -8.24
CA PRO A 40 -0.55 11.13 -9.62
C PRO A 40 -1.69 10.50 -10.44
N SER A 41 -1.73 10.79 -11.74
CA SER A 41 -2.69 10.18 -12.67
C SER A 41 -2.38 8.71 -12.98
N ILE A 42 -1.08 8.34 -12.92
CA ILE A 42 -0.58 6.98 -13.17
C ILE A 42 0.34 6.61 -12.01
N ILE A 43 0.12 5.43 -11.42
CA ILE A 43 0.88 4.92 -10.29
C ILE A 43 1.53 3.61 -10.69
N PHE A 44 2.82 3.47 -10.39
CA PHE A 44 3.56 2.23 -10.53
C PHE A 44 3.93 1.72 -9.14
N MET A 45 3.68 0.45 -8.86
CA MET A 45 4.12 -0.18 -7.60
C MET A 45 4.83 -1.50 -7.89
N ASP A 46 6.02 -1.66 -7.33
CA ASP A 46 6.76 -2.92 -7.38
C ASP A 46 6.52 -3.69 -6.08
N GLU A 47 5.88 -4.86 -6.20
CA GLU A 47 5.51 -5.78 -5.11
C GLU A 47 4.99 -5.06 -3.85
N PRO A 48 3.82 -4.40 -3.92
CA PRO A 48 3.32 -3.53 -2.85
C PRO A 48 2.97 -4.30 -1.57
N THR A 49 2.72 -5.62 -1.67
CA THR A 49 2.34 -6.51 -0.56
C THR A 49 3.52 -7.28 0.03
N LEU A 50 4.72 -7.18 -0.53
CA LEU A 50 5.88 -7.95 -0.07
C LEU A 50 6.26 -7.56 1.37
N GLY A 51 6.44 -8.57 2.21
CA GLY A 51 6.85 -8.41 3.61
C GLY A 51 5.74 -7.88 4.53
N LEU A 52 4.48 -7.92 4.07
CA LEU A 52 3.30 -7.60 4.87
C LEU A 52 2.57 -8.87 5.26
N ASP A 53 2.01 -8.89 6.47
CA ASP A 53 0.98 -9.87 6.81
C ASP A 53 -0.29 -9.70 5.94
N THR A 54 -1.18 -10.68 6.00
CA THR A 54 -2.43 -10.67 5.21
C THR A 54 -3.24 -9.40 5.44
N ARG A 55 -3.34 -8.93 6.70
CA ARG A 55 -4.15 -7.76 7.04
C ARG A 55 -3.54 -6.49 6.45
N ALA A 56 -2.24 -6.28 6.63
CA ALA A 56 -1.52 -5.13 6.13
C ALA A 56 -1.52 -5.09 4.59
N ALA A 57 -1.37 -6.25 3.93
CA ALA A 57 -1.52 -6.38 2.48
C ALA A 57 -2.92 -5.97 2.00
N THR A 58 -3.99 -6.44 2.65
CA THR A 58 -5.36 -6.03 2.33
C THR A 58 -5.58 -4.52 2.52
N ILE A 59 -5.02 -3.92 3.58
CA ILE A 59 -5.11 -2.45 3.80
C ILE A 59 -4.44 -1.69 2.65
N VAL A 60 -3.26 -2.14 2.22
CA VAL A 60 -2.54 -1.56 1.08
C VAL A 60 -3.37 -1.66 -0.20
N MET A 61 -3.82 -2.86 -0.54
CA MET A 61 -4.55 -3.08 -1.79
C MET A 61 -5.90 -2.35 -1.81
N ARG A 62 -6.61 -2.27 -0.68
CA ARG A 62 -7.82 -1.45 -0.55
C ARG A 62 -7.55 0.03 -0.77
N THR A 63 -6.45 0.55 -0.21
CA THR A 63 -6.04 1.96 -0.39
C THR A 63 -5.77 2.27 -1.86
N VAL A 64 -5.05 1.36 -2.52
CA VAL A 64 -4.76 1.43 -3.95
C VAL A 64 -6.04 1.39 -4.77
N ARG A 65 -6.92 0.42 -4.49
CA ARG A 65 -8.22 0.27 -5.17
C ARG A 65 -9.05 1.55 -5.08
N SER A 66 -9.20 2.11 -3.86
CA SER A 66 -9.91 3.38 -3.68
C SER A 66 -9.28 4.54 -4.45
N THR A 67 -7.97 4.50 -4.71
CA THR A 67 -7.30 5.51 -5.55
C THR A 67 -7.64 5.30 -7.02
N VAL A 68 -7.61 4.05 -7.52
CA VAL A 68 -8.01 3.72 -8.89
C VAL A 68 -9.46 4.11 -9.17
N ASP A 69 -10.38 3.84 -8.22
CA ASP A 69 -11.81 4.16 -8.34
C ASP A 69 -12.09 5.66 -8.54
N THR A 70 -11.12 6.52 -8.22
CA THR A 70 -11.20 7.97 -8.46
C THR A 70 -10.72 8.40 -9.85
N GLY A 71 -10.52 7.46 -10.78
CA GLY A 71 -10.15 7.70 -12.17
C GLY A 71 -8.63 7.71 -12.44
N ARG A 72 -7.84 7.07 -11.58
CA ARG A 72 -6.38 6.95 -11.73
C ARG A 72 -6.02 5.57 -12.24
N THR A 73 -4.91 5.46 -12.97
CA THR A 73 -4.39 4.17 -13.43
C THR A 73 -3.31 3.67 -12.48
N LEU A 74 -3.36 2.39 -12.12
CA LEU A 74 -2.30 1.74 -11.37
C LEU A 74 -1.81 0.49 -12.11
N VAL A 75 -0.49 0.34 -12.18
CA VAL A 75 0.18 -0.87 -12.65
C VAL A 75 1.07 -1.37 -11.52
N CYS A 76 0.97 -2.66 -11.18
CA CYS A 76 1.87 -3.24 -10.20
C CYS A 76 2.26 -4.68 -10.51
N THR A 77 3.42 -5.07 -10.01
CA THR A 77 3.84 -6.47 -9.88
C THR A 77 3.29 -7.04 -8.58
N ILE A 78 2.90 -8.31 -8.59
CA ILE A 78 2.44 -8.99 -7.37
C ILE A 78 2.96 -10.41 -7.30
N HIS A 79 3.57 -10.76 -6.17
CA HIS A 79 4.07 -12.09 -5.89
C HIS A 79 3.08 -12.83 -4.98
N GLN A 80 2.49 -13.92 -5.50
CA GLN A 80 1.58 -14.82 -4.76
C GLN A 80 0.44 -14.10 -4.01
N PRO A 81 -0.49 -13.43 -4.72
CA PRO A 81 -1.64 -12.79 -4.07
C PRO A 81 -2.58 -13.83 -3.45
N SER A 82 -3.17 -13.49 -2.30
CA SER A 82 -4.38 -14.16 -1.81
C SER A 82 -5.53 -13.99 -2.80
N THR A 83 -6.52 -14.88 -2.79
CA THR A 83 -7.71 -14.81 -3.65
C THR A 83 -8.37 -13.43 -3.63
N ASP A 84 -8.63 -12.87 -2.44
CA ASP A 84 -9.28 -11.56 -2.29
C ASP A 84 -8.51 -10.41 -2.97
N ILE A 85 -7.17 -10.48 -2.95
CA ILE A 85 -6.32 -9.48 -3.60
C ILE A 85 -6.30 -9.71 -5.11
N PHE A 86 -6.25 -10.97 -5.55
CA PHE A 86 -6.25 -11.32 -6.96
C PHE A 86 -7.55 -10.87 -7.65
N GLU A 87 -8.69 -11.05 -6.99
CA GLU A 87 -10.01 -10.65 -7.52
C GLU A 87 -10.22 -9.13 -7.56
N ALA A 88 -9.37 -8.34 -6.89
CA ALA A 88 -9.46 -6.88 -6.90
C ALA A 88 -8.88 -6.22 -8.17
N PHE A 89 -8.15 -6.98 -8.99
CA PHE A 89 -7.54 -6.50 -10.24
C PHE A 89 -8.56 -6.41 -11.37
N ASP A 90 -8.58 -5.28 -12.09
CA ASP A 90 -9.39 -5.13 -13.29
C ASP A 90 -8.81 -5.92 -14.47
N GLU A 91 -7.49 -6.01 -14.56
CA GLU A 91 -6.75 -6.72 -15.61
C GLU A 91 -5.51 -7.41 -15.02
N VAL A 92 -5.20 -8.62 -15.53
CA VAL A 92 -4.03 -9.41 -15.11
C VAL A 92 -3.23 -9.82 -16.34
N ILE A 93 -1.95 -9.44 -16.38
CA ILE A 93 -0.99 -9.82 -17.42
C ILE A 93 -0.10 -10.93 -16.86
N LYS A 94 0.04 -12.03 -17.61
CA LYS A 94 0.85 -13.21 -17.24
C LYS A 94 2.10 -13.33 -18.12
#